data_AF-A0A091RW68-F1
#
_entry.id   AF-A0A091RW68-F1
#
_cell.length_a   1.000
_cell.length_b   1.000
_cell.length_c   1.000
_cell.angle_alpha   90.00
_cell.angle_beta   90.00
_cell.angle_gamma   90.00
#
_symmetry.space_group_name_H-M   'P 1'
#
loop_
_entity.id
_entity.type
_entity.pdbx_description
1 polymer ?
#
loop_
_entity_poly.entity_id
_entity_poly.type
_entity_poly.pdbx_seq_one_letter_code
_entity_poly.pdbx_strand_id
1 'polypeptide(L)'
;MKPFLLLSKQSTALITHCLQSSESTPPNIMPKLHINRQLAREHRANPALDPSYRNTVFTQVQQRMLCAGIYMRLLLPHRWPTNYSQWWECDFVTEGILDNGGGFRDTLSDISEELCPSSGNVPVPLPFFVRTSNQGNSSSDTRDMYIPNPSCKDFPKYEWIGQLIGAALRSKEFLVLALPALVWKQLAGEEVIWSKDFAAVDVELVKLLEMMEGMDRDTFEFMFGKELTYTVVLSDQHVVELIPNGSNTVVRYEDRKEFIRLVQKARLEESKEQV
;
A
#
# COMPACT_ATOMS: atom_id res chain seq x y z
N MET A 1 -29.92 28.91 6.22
CA MET A 1 -28.61 28.76 6.92
C MET A 1 -28.55 27.34 7.48
N LYS A 2 -27.61 26.51 7.01
CA LYS A 2 -27.48 25.09 7.41
C LYS A 2 -26.80 24.99 8.79
N PRO A 3 -27.32 24.20 9.75
CA PRO A 3 -26.76 24.06 11.10
C PRO A 3 -25.59 23.05 11.20
N PHE A 4 -24.83 22.84 10.12
CA PHE A 4 -23.80 21.79 10.05
C PHE A 4 -22.41 22.17 10.60
N LEU A 5 -22.25 23.36 11.21
CA LEU A 5 -20.91 23.93 11.50
C LEU A 5 -20.48 23.93 12.98
N LEU A 6 -21.33 23.48 13.92
CA LEU A 6 -20.95 23.42 15.34
C LEU A 6 -20.05 22.22 15.67
N LEU A 7 -20.34 21.04 15.11
CA LEU A 7 -19.51 19.84 15.28
C LEU A 7 -18.18 19.93 14.53
N SER A 8 -18.11 20.67 13.41
CA SER A 8 -16.86 20.92 12.68
C SER A 8 -15.82 21.65 13.54
N LYS A 9 -16.25 22.63 14.34
CA LYS A 9 -15.36 23.41 15.23
C LYS A 9 -14.91 22.63 16.47
N GLN A 10 -15.66 21.61 16.88
CA GLN A 10 -15.33 20.74 18.01
C GLN A 10 -14.78 19.38 17.57
N SER A 11 -14.62 19.15 16.26
CA SER A 11 -14.22 17.87 15.69
C SER A 11 -12.89 17.39 16.26
N THR A 12 -11.89 18.27 16.34
CA THR A 12 -10.57 17.95 16.90
C THR A 12 -10.65 17.63 18.40
N ALA A 13 -11.46 18.35 19.17
CA ALA A 13 -11.66 18.10 20.59
C ALA A 13 -12.40 16.77 20.83
N LEU A 14 -13.42 16.47 20.03
CA LEU A 14 -14.16 15.20 20.08
C LEU A 14 -13.28 14.03 19.65
N ILE A 15 -12.49 14.17 18.58
CA ILE A 15 -11.52 13.17 18.15
C ILE A 15 -10.50 12.93 19.27
N THR A 16 -9.93 13.99 19.85
CA THR A 16 -8.96 13.88 20.95
C THR A 16 -9.58 13.18 22.17
N HIS A 17 -10.80 13.55 22.55
CA HIS A 17 -11.52 12.92 23.67
C HIS A 17 -11.84 11.45 23.37
N CYS A 18 -12.29 11.12 22.16
CA CYS A 18 -12.55 9.74 21.75
C CYS A 18 -11.24 8.93 21.76
N LEU A 19 -10.12 9.49 21.29
CA LEU A 19 -8.81 8.83 21.31
C LEU A 19 -8.31 8.60 22.75
N GLN A 20 -8.44 9.59 23.64
CA GLN A 20 -8.06 9.45 25.05
C GLN A 20 -8.97 8.52 25.84
N SER A 21 -10.29 8.59 25.65
CA SER A 21 -11.25 7.69 26.32
C SER A 21 -11.17 6.27 25.75
N SER A 22 -10.70 6.16 24.52
CA SER A 22 -10.27 4.92 23.92
C SER A 22 -8.79 4.65 24.12
N GLU A 23 -8.16 5.08 25.21
CA GLU A 23 -6.79 4.68 25.53
C GLU A 23 -6.76 3.39 26.38
N SER A 24 -5.64 2.70 26.39
CA SER A 24 -5.32 1.44 27.05
C SER A 24 -3.93 1.63 27.61
N THR A 25 -3.71 1.09 28.79
CA THR A 25 -2.45 1.28 29.49
C THR A 25 -1.30 0.70 28.67
N PRO A 26 -0.14 1.40 28.65
CA PRO A 26 1.04 0.88 27.99
C PRO A 26 1.43 -0.47 28.60
N PRO A 27 2.07 -1.36 27.84
CA PRO A 27 2.48 -2.66 28.34
C PRO A 27 3.48 -2.49 29.50
N ASN A 28 3.35 -3.32 30.54
CA ASN A 28 4.27 -3.29 31.69
C ASN A 28 5.71 -3.67 31.33
N ILE A 29 5.92 -4.38 30.21
CA ILE A 29 7.24 -4.81 29.73
C ILE A 29 7.30 -4.48 28.23
N MET A 30 8.32 -3.73 27.83
CA MET A 30 8.61 -3.47 26.42
C MET A 30 9.23 -4.72 25.77
N PRO A 31 8.75 -5.19 24.61
CA PRO A 31 9.33 -6.34 23.94
C PRO A 31 10.73 -6.00 23.42
N LYS A 32 11.70 -6.85 23.75
CA LYS A 32 13.06 -6.78 23.20
C LYS A 32 13.18 -7.71 21.99
N LEU A 33 13.57 -7.16 20.85
CA LEU A 33 13.65 -7.86 19.56
C LEU A 33 15.10 -7.95 19.09
N HIS A 34 15.59 -9.16 18.85
CA HIS A 34 16.94 -9.41 18.36
C HIS A 34 17.00 -9.37 16.83
N ILE A 35 17.27 -8.24 16.18
CA ILE A 35 17.12 -8.08 14.73
C ILE A 35 18.45 -8.24 13.99
N ASN A 36 18.47 -9.03 12.92
CA ASN A 36 19.65 -9.20 12.07
C ASN A 36 19.47 -8.40 10.76
N ARG A 37 20.04 -7.19 10.71
CA ARG A 37 19.97 -6.32 9.51
C ARG A 37 20.90 -6.76 8.39
N GLN A 38 21.93 -7.56 8.69
CA GLN A 38 22.82 -8.10 7.65
C GLN A 38 22.05 -9.04 6.71
N LEU A 39 21.28 -9.97 7.28
CA LEU A 39 20.41 -10.86 6.50
C LEU A 39 19.33 -10.10 5.71
N ALA A 40 18.78 -9.03 6.30
CA ALA A 40 17.81 -8.18 5.61
C ALA A 40 18.45 -7.44 4.41
N ARG A 41 19.68 -6.93 4.56
CA ARG A 41 20.45 -6.31 3.46
C ARG A 41 20.75 -7.30 2.35
N GLU A 42 21.13 -8.53 2.68
CA GLU A 42 21.35 -9.61 1.71
C GLU A 42 20.06 -9.96 0.96
N HIS A 43 18.93 -10.06 1.67
CA HIS A 43 17.61 -10.27 1.05
C HIS A 43 17.22 -9.11 0.13
N ARG A 44 17.40 -7.85 0.56
CA ARG A 44 17.12 -6.68 -0.29
C ARG A 44 17.95 -6.68 -1.57
N ALA A 45 19.21 -7.12 -1.52
CA ALA A 45 20.07 -7.21 -2.69
C ALA A 45 19.62 -8.30 -3.67
N ASN A 46 19.09 -9.43 -3.17
CA ASN A 46 18.57 -10.50 -4.01
C ASN A 46 17.36 -11.21 -3.37
N PRO A 47 16.14 -10.68 -3.54
CA PRO A 47 14.94 -11.23 -2.90
C PRO A 47 14.59 -12.66 -3.34
N ALA A 48 15.13 -13.11 -4.48
CA ALA A 48 14.86 -14.44 -5.02
C ALA A 48 15.50 -15.58 -4.19
N LEU A 49 16.50 -15.28 -3.35
CA LEU A 49 17.18 -16.28 -2.52
C LEU A 49 16.35 -16.75 -1.32
N ASP A 50 15.43 -15.89 -0.83
CA ASP A 50 14.49 -16.23 0.23
C ASP A 50 13.06 -15.85 -0.20
N PRO A 51 12.37 -16.71 -0.98
CA PRO A 51 10.99 -16.45 -1.39
C PRO A 51 10.01 -16.34 -0.21
N SER A 52 10.40 -16.83 0.98
CA SER A 52 9.61 -16.72 2.20
C SER A 52 9.83 -15.41 2.96
N TYR A 53 10.74 -14.56 2.47
CA TYR A 53 11.05 -13.22 2.96
C TYR A 53 11.26 -13.16 4.50
N ARG A 54 11.70 -14.27 5.10
CA ARG A 54 11.88 -14.44 6.55
C ARG A 54 13.00 -13.57 7.10
N ASN A 55 13.99 -13.29 6.26
CA ASN A 55 15.16 -12.52 6.63
C ASN A 55 14.94 -11.00 6.60
N THR A 56 13.80 -10.53 6.08
CA THR A 56 13.43 -9.09 6.11
C THR A 56 13.26 -8.58 7.53
N VAL A 57 13.60 -7.31 7.78
CA VAL A 57 13.33 -6.64 9.07
C VAL A 57 11.84 -6.70 9.38
N PHE A 58 10.98 -6.48 8.39
CA PHE A 58 9.53 -6.61 8.50
C PHE A 58 9.09 -7.94 9.11
N THR A 59 9.52 -9.06 8.53
CA THR A 59 9.09 -10.39 9.01
C THR A 59 9.75 -10.76 10.31
N GLN A 60 11.01 -10.37 10.49
CA GLN A 60 11.77 -10.50 11.72
C GLN A 60 11.09 -9.80 12.90
N VAL A 61 10.64 -8.55 12.72
CA VAL A 61 9.91 -7.79 13.74
C VAL A 61 8.56 -8.43 14.01
N GLN A 62 7.79 -8.71 12.95
CA GLN A 62 6.48 -9.34 13.09
C GLN A 62 6.62 -10.64 13.88
N GLN A 63 7.37 -11.63 13.39
CA GLN A 63 7.48 -12.96 13.99
C GLN A 63 7.94 -12.92 15.46
N ARG A 64 8.87 -12.04 15.82
CA ARG A 64 9.32 -11.92 17.20
C ARG A 64 8.26 -11.32 18.11
N MET A 65 7.47 -10.37 17.61
CA MET A 65 6.28 -9.88 18.32
C MET A 65 5.24 -10.99 18.49
N LEU A 66 5.08 -11.88 17.50
CA LEU A 66 4.19 -13.03 17.58
C LEU A 66 4.65 -14.02 18.66
N CYS A 67 5.92 -14.42 18.62
CA CYS A 67 6.53 -15.40 19.52
C CYS A 67 6.60 -14.93 20.98
N ALA A 68 6.67 -13.62 21.23
CA ALA A 68 6.65 -13.07 22.57
C ALA A 68 5.29 -13.21 23.29
N GLY A 69 4.31 -13.93 22.72
CA GLY A 69 2.96 -14.09 23.30
C GLY A 69 2.16 -12.79 23.28
N ILE A 70 2.65 -11.82 22.54
CA ILE A 70 2.19 -10.43 22.44
C ILE A 70 1.18 -10.26 21.30
N TYR A 71 1.03 -11.30 20.46
CA TYR A 71 0.16 -11.36 19.28
C TYR A 71 -1.25 -10.81 19.54
N MET A 72 -1.84 -11.05 20.71
CA MET A 72 -3.21 -10.60 21.00
C MET A 72 -3.29 -9.34 21.88
N ARG A 73 -2.17 -8.84 22.42
CA ARG A 73 -2.16 -7.75 23.43
C ARG A 73 -1.35 -6.51 23.06
N LEU A 74 -0.38 -6.57 22.13
CA LEU A 74 0.16 -5.36 21.47
C LEU A 74 -0.27 -5.20 20.00
N LEU A 75 -0.76 -6.25 19.32
CA LEU A 75 -1.41 -6.10 17.99
C LEU A 75 -2.84 -5.56 18.08
N LEU A 76 -3.26 -5.12 19.27
CA LEU A 76 -4.40 -4.23 19.47
C LEU A 76 -3.88 -2.80 19.63
N PRO A 77 -3.57 -2.08 18.54
CA PRO A 77 -3.06 -0.73 18.61
C PRO A 77 -4.18 0.28 18.86
N HIS A 78 -5.38 -0.15 19.27
CA HIS A 78 -6.56 0.71 19.26
C HIS A 78 -6.45 1.90 20.20
N ARG A 79 -5.47 1.91 21.11
CA ARG A 79 -5.61 2.66 22.34
C ARG A 79 -4.28 3.06 23.02
N TRP A 80 -3.11 3.15 22.37
CA TRP A 80 -1.91 3.53 23.14
C TRP A 80 -1.83 5.02 23.47
N PRO A 81 -1.26 5.37 24.63
CA PRO A 81 -1.00 6.74 25.02
C PRO A 81 -0.17 7.50 23.99
N THR A 82 -0.41 8.81 23.88
CA THR A 82 0.40 9.71 23.05
C THR A 82 1.86 9.79 23.50
N ASN A 83 2.18 9.38 24.73
CA ASN A 83 3.55 9.32 25.25
C ASN A 83 4.25 7.97 24.98
N TYR A 84 3.58 6.99 24.38
CA TYR A 84 4.16 5.70 24.02
C TYR A 84 4.74 5.74 22.59
N SER A 85 5.92 6.37 22.46
CA SER A 85 6.61 6.59 21.18
C SER A 85 7.56 5.46 20.77
N GLN A 86 7.69 4.41 21.58
CA GLN A 86 8.54 3.26 21.29
C GLN A 86 7.79 1.96 21.55
N TRP A 87 7.65 1.14 20.50
CA TRP A 87 6.83 -0.07 20.54
C TRP A 87 7.64 -1.34 20.84
N TRP A 88 8.96 -1.29 20.60
CA TRP A 88 9.91 -2.35 20.91
C TRP A 88 11.31 -1.80 21.18
N GLU A 89 12.12 -2.57 21.91
CA GLU A 89 13.56 -2.37 22.06
C GLU A 89 14.30 -3.22 21.03
N CYS A 90 15.31 -2.66 20.37
CA CYS A 90 16.10 -3.36 19.37
C CYS A 90 17.43 -3.83 19.96
N ASP A 91 17.78 -5.08 19.68
CA ASP A 91 19.12 -5.63 19.85
C ASP A 91 19.62 -6.10 18.49
N PHE A 92 20.46 -5.29 17.83
CA PHE A 92 20.95 -5.61 16.50
C PHE A 92 22.08 -6.64 16.56
N VAL A 93 21.81 -7.81 16.01
CA VAL A 93 22.75 -8.92 15.93
C VAL A 93 24.00 -8.44 15.20
N THR A 94 25.18 -8.60 15.82
CA THR A 94 26.51 -8.22 15.31
C THR A 94 26.85 -6.72 15.24
N GLU A 95 25.94 -5.81 15.62
CA GLU A 95 26.20 -4.37 15.44
C GLU A 95 26.65 -3.64 16.73
N GLY A 96 26.53 -4.26 17.91
CA GLY A 96 27.09 -3.74 19.16
C GLY A 96 26.53 -2.39 19.62
N ILE A 97 25.37 -1.97 19.08
CA ILE A 97 24.73 -0.69 19.35
C ILE A 97 23.94 -0.76 20.67
N LEU A 98 24.15 0.23 21.55
CA LEU A 98 23.52 0.35 22.88
C LEU A 98 22.46 1.48 22.96
N ASP A 99 22.15 2.15 21.84
CA ASP A 99 21.15 3.22 21.81
C ASP A 99 19.75 2.64 21.56
N ASN A 100 18.94 2.62 22.62
CA ASN A 100 17.64 1.97 22.63
C ASN A 100 16.56 2.78 21.88
N GLY A 101 16.72 4.09 21.70
CA GLY A 101 15.73 4.95 21.03
C GLY A 101 15.95 5.05 19.53
N GLY A 102 17.21 5.16 19.10
CA GLY A 102 17.58 5.20 17.68
C GLY A 102 17.24 3.90 16.94
N GLY A 103 17.50 2.74 17.55
CA GLY A 103 17.29 1.44 16.90
C GLY A 103 15.84 1.17 16.50
N PHE A 104 14.87 1.60 17.30
CA PHE A 104 13.45 1.48 16.93
C PHE A 104 13.11 2.27 15.65
N ARG A 105 13.52 3.54 15.57
CA ARG A 105 13.27 4.38 14.38
C ARG A 105 14.04 3.88 13.15
N ASP A 106 15.24 3.35 13.35
CA ASP A 106 15.99 2.67 12.29
C ASP A 106 15.20 1.49 11.72
N THR A 107 14.60 0.65 12.58
CA THR A 107 13.80 -0.48 12.11
C THR A 107 12.54 -0.07 11.34
N LEU A 108 11.89 1.03 11.73
CA LEU A 108 10.78 1.58 10.95
C LEU A 108 11.25 2.07 9.57
N SER A 109 12.42 2.70 9.52
CA SER A 109 13.03 3.15 8.26
C SER A 109 13.40 1.96 7.37
N ASP A 110 13.96 0.90 7.96
CA ASP A 110 14.27 -0.34 7.26
C ASP A 110 13.00 -0.99 6.68
N ILE A 111 11.93 -1.08 7.48
CA ILE A 111 10.63 -1.60 7.06
C ILE A 111 10.04 -0.76 5.92
N SER A 112 10.09 0.57 6.03
CA SER A 112 9.66 1.48 4.97
C SER A 112 10.36 1.20 3.64
N GLU A 113 11.68 1.05 3.67
CA GLU A 113 12.47 0.73 2.48
C GLU A 113 12.27 -0.71 1.98
N GLU A 114 11.77 -1.63 2.82
CA GLU A 114 11.42 -3.00 2.40
C GLU A 114 10.03 -3.05 1.74
N LEU A 115 9.09 -2.23 2.20
CA LEU A 115 7.73 -2.14 1.67
C LEU A 115 7.65 -1.27 0.42
N CYS A 116 8.31 -0.10 0.44
CA CYS A 116 8.31 0.88 -0.64
C CYS A 116 9.73 1.43 -0.85
N PRO A 117 10.61 0.70 -1.55
CA PRO A 117 11.97 1.16 -1.81
C PRO A 117 12.02 2.56 -2.43
N SER A 118 12.86 3.44 -1.92
CA SER A 118 12.99 4.81 -2.45
C SER A 118 13.68 4.85 -3.82
N SER A 119 14.47 3.83 -4.16
CA SER A 119 15.14 3.74 -5.45
C SER A 119 14.35 2.92 -6.47
N GLY A 120 14.07 3.52 -7.63
CA GLY A 120 13.39 2.87 -8.75
C GLY A 120 14.09 1.64 -9.34
N ASN A 121 15.41 1.53 -9.18
CA ASN A 121 16.23 0.50 -9.84
C ASN A 121 16.51 -0.74 -8.96
N VAL A 122 15.94 -0.79 -7.77
CA VAL A 122 16.12 -1.89 -6.82
C VAL A 122 14.91 -2.84 -6.90
N PRO A 123 15.13 -4.16 -6.84
CA PRO A 123 14.04 -5.13 -6.69
C PRO A 123 13.14 -4.79 -5.49
N VAL A 124 11.84 -5.05 -5.59
CA VAL A 124 10.93 -4.90 -4.44
C VAL A 124 11.14 -6.09 -3.50
N PRO A 125 11.58 -5.89 -2.24
CA PRO A 125 11.95 -7.01 -1.35
C PRO A 125 10.78 -7.83 -0.83
N LEU A 126 9.59 -7.23 -0.74
CA LEU A 126 8.37 -7.81 -0.18
C LEU A 126 7.24 -7.85 -1.22
N PRO A 127 6.43 -8.91 -1.27
CA PRO A 127 5.41 -9.09 -2.31
C PRO A 127 4.11 -8.32 -2.05
N PHE A 128 4.04 -7.47 -1.02
CA PHE A 128 2.82 -6.80 -0.58
C PHE A 128 2.49 -5.55 -1.40
N PHE A 129 3.49 -4.95 -2.03
CA PHE A 129 3.29 -3.77 -2.86
C PHE A 129 3.95 -3.99 -4.22
N VAL A 130 3.34 -3.45 -5.25
CA VAL A 130 3.90 -3.38 -6.60
C VAL A 130 4.08 -1.93 -6.99
N ARG A 131 5.06 -1.70 -7.86
CA ARG A 131 5.33 -0.39 -8.46
C ARG A 131 4.14 0.02 -9.33
N THR A 132 3.82 1.31 -9.38
CA THR A 132 2.79 1.80 -10.30
C THR A 132 3.27 1.70 -11.76
N SER A 133 2.32 1.62 -12.71
CA SER A 133 2.63 1.63 -14.15
C SER A 133 3.41 2.89 -14.59
N ASN A 134 3.25 4.00 -13.85
CA ASN A 134 3.93 5.26 -14.12
C ASN A 134 5.46 5.21 -14.00
N GLN A 135 6.04 4.20 -13.35
CA GLN A 135 7.48 4.17 -13.09
C GLN A 135 8.35 4.16 -14.36
N GLY A 136 7.85 3.62 -15.48
CA GLY A 136 8.55 3.64 -16.77
C GLY A 136 8.71 5.04 -17.36
N ASN A 137 7.84 5.99 -16.99
CA ASN A 137 7.79 7.31 -17.60
C ASN A 137 8.75 8.29 -16.91
N SER A 138 9.67 8.87 -17.68
CA SER A 138 10.78 9.70 -17.17
C SER A 138 10.38 11.10 -16.69
N SER A 139 9.10 11.44 -16.66
CA SER A 139 8.62 12.82 -16.57
C SER A 139 7.55 13.07 -15.50
N SER A 140 7.27 12.15 -14.57
CA SER A 140 6.27 12.36 -13.51
C SER A 140 6.85 12.28 -12.10
N ASP A 141 6.39 13.16 -11.21
CA ASP A 141 6.66 13.17 -9.77
C ASP A 141 6.09 11.93 -9.03
N THR A 142 5.48 10.99 -9.76
CA THR A 142 4.81 9.77 -9.26
C THR A 142 5.60 8.48 -9.55
N ARG A 143 6.85 8.61 -10.03
CA ARG A 143 7.67 7.50 -10.54
C ARG A 143 8.01 6.43 -9.49
N ASP A 144 8.01 6.81 -8.22
CA ASP A 144 8.43 5.96 -7.11
C ASP A 144 7.25 5.62 -6.18
N MET A 145 6.03 5.60 -6.73
CA MET A 145 4.85 5.21 -5.98
C MET A 145 4.53 3.72 -6.09
N TYR A 146 3.85 3.20 -5.08
CA TYR A 146 3.49 1.82 -4.92
C TYR A 146 2.01 1.66 -4.64
N ILE A 147 1.43 0.55 -5.07
CA ILE A 147 0.05 0.16 -4.74
C ILE A 147 0.03 -1.29 -4.23
N PRO A 148 -0.97 -1.69 -3.43
CA PRO A 148 -1.02 -3.05 -2.90
C PRO A 148 -1.06 -4.06 -4.04
N ASN A 149 -0.34 -5.18 -3.88
CA ASN A 149 -0.27 -6.22 -4.90
C ASN A 149 -1.60 -7.00 -4.95
N PRO A 150 -2.38 -6.91 -6.04
CA PRO A 150 -3.68 -7.57 -6.15
C PRO A 150 -3.59 -9.10 -6.06
N SER A 151 -2.46 -9.70 -6.48
CA SER A 151 -2.22 -11.16 -6.37
C SER A 151 -1.76 -11.63 -4.99
N CYS A 152 -1.27 -10.74 -4.12
CA CYS A 152 -0.82 -11.15 -2.79
C CYS A 152 -2.03 -11.35 -1.86
N LYS A 153 -2.27 -12.58 -1.41
CA LYS A 153 -3.38 -12.97 -0.52
C LYS A 153 -2.94 -13.20 0.93
N ASP A 154 -1.77 -12.70 1.29
CA ASP A 154 -1.27 -12.78 2.68
C ASP A 154 -1.91 -11.68 3.54
N PHE A 155 -3.23 -11.77 3.72
CA PHE A 155 -4.03 -10.79 4.45
C PHE A 155 -3.54 -10.53 5.89
N PRO A 156 -3.04 -11.52 6.67
CA PRO A 156 -2.46 -11.26 7.97
C PRO A 156 -1.24 -10.31 7.93
N LYS A 157 -0.47 -10.30 6.83
CA LYS A 157 0.63 -9.34 6.64
C LYS A 157 0.11 -7.96 6.30
N TYR A 158 -0.93 -7.84 5.48
CA TYR A 158 -1.61 -6.57 5.23
C TYR A 158 -2.25 -5.98 6.48
N GLU A 159 -2.89 -6.82 7.31
CA GLU A 159 -3.43 -6.39 8.60
C GLU A 159 -2.32 -5.81 9.49
N TRP A 160 -1.17 -6.49 9.56
CA TRP A 160 -0.01 -5.99 10.27
C TRP A 160 0.48 -4.64 9.68
N ILE A 161 0.48 -4.48 8.36
CA ILE A 161 0.91 -3.23 7.70
C ILE A 161 -0.04 -2.10 8.13
N GLY A 162 -1.35 -2.36 8.10
CA GLY A 162 -2.37 -1.43 8.59
C GLY A 162 -2.18 -1.09 10.09
N GLN A 163 -1.80 -2.07 10.91
CA GLN A 163 -1.49 -1.84 12.33
C GLN A 163 -0.30 -0.91 12.50
N LEU A 164 0.78 -1.08 11.73
CA LEU A 164 1.92 -0.16 11.76
C LEU A 164 1.54 1.25 11.29
N ILE A 165 0.78 1.38 10.19
CA ILE A 165 0.32 2.68 9.69
C ILE A 165 -0.47 3.39 10.80
N GLY A 166 -1.41 2.70 11.43
CA GLY A 166 -2.20 3.23 12.54
C GLY A 166 -1.35 3.61 13.76
N ALA A 167 -0.36 2.78 14.11
CA ALA A 167 0.54 3.04 15.23
C ALA A 167 1.45 4.26 14.97
N ALA A 168 2.01 4.37 13.76
CA ALA A 168 2.83 5.49 13.31
C ALA A 168 2.05 6.81 13.39
N LEU A 169 0.82 6.84 12.85
CA LEU A 169 -0.05 8.02 12.90
C LEU A 169 -0.38 8.48 14.32
N ARG A 170 -0.66 7.55 15.25
CA ARG A 170 -1.03 7.90 16.64
C ARG A 170 0.15 8.35 17.50
N SER A 171 1.31 7.70 17.33
CA SER A 171 2.52 8.00 18.12
C SER A 171 3.40 9.08 17.49
N LYS A 172 3.03 9.60 16.31
CA LYS A 172 3.81 10.58 15.53
C LYS A 172 5.18 10.05 15.11
N GLU A 173 5.24 8.74 14.86
CA GLU A 173 6.42 8.08 14.31
C GLU A 173 6.32 8.02 12.78
N PHE A 174 7.48 7.92 12.13
CA PHE A 174 7.54 7.94 10.67
C PHE A 174 7.61 6.53 10.11
N LEU A 175 6.53 6.12 9.43
CA LEU A 175 6.51 4.99 8.49
C LEU A 175 6.28 5.58 7.10
N VAL A 176 7.37 5.77 6.35
CA VAL A 176 7.32 6.33 4.99
C VAL A 176 6.83 5.26 4.04
N LEU A 177 5.63 5.44 3.48
CA LEU A 177 5.07 4.60 2.41
C LEU A 177 4.73 5.51 1.23
N ALA A 178 5.37 5.30 0.09
CA ALA A 178 5.14 6.08 -1.11
C ALA A 178 3.89 5.59 -1.85
N LEU A 179 2.71 5.80 -1.28
CA LEU A 179 1.44 5.38 -1.87
C LEU A 179 0.72 6.58 -2.53
N PRO A 180 0.06 6.38 -3.70
CA PRO A 180 -0.70 7.43 -4.35
C PRO A 180 -1.97 7.78 -3.55
N ALA A 181 -2.53 8.97 -3.81
CA ALA A 181 -3.77 9.44 -3.19
C ALA A 181 -4.92 8.43 -3.33
N LEU A 182 -4.95 7.65 -4.42
CA LEU A 182 -5.87 6.54 -4.63
C LEU A 182 -5.97 5.62 -3.40
N VAL A 183 -4.83 5.11 -2.91
CA VAL A 183 -4.79 4.13 -1.81
C VAL A 183 -5.21 4.78 -0.49
N TRP A 184 -4.72 5.99 -0.23
CA TRP A 184 -5.07 6.73 0.99
C TRP A 184 -6.56 7.06 1.06
N LYS A 185 -7.16 7.44 -0.06
CA LYS A 185 -8.60 7.70 -0.15
C LYS A 185 -9.42 6.44 0.07
N GLN A 186 -9.01 5.31 -0.50
CA GLN A 186 -9.67 4.02 -0.25
C GLN A 186 -9.65 3.65 1.23
N LEU A 187 -8.49 3.77 1.90
CA LEU A 187 -8.36 3.52 3.34
C LEU A 187 -9.21 4.48 4.19
N ALA A 188 -9.34 5.74 3.76
CA ALA A 188 -10.14 6.75 4.45
C ALA A 188 -11.65 6.66 4.16
N GLY A 189 -12.07 5.82 3.20
CA GLY A 189 -13.44 5.79 2.70
C GLY A 189 -13.85 7.05 1.93
N GLU A 190 -12.88 7.78 1.38
CA GLU A 190 -13.11 8.94 0.53
C GLU A 190 -13.43 8.53 -0.91
N GLU A 191 -14.13 9.42 -1.62
CA GLU A 191 -14.43 9.22 -3.04
C GLU A 191 -13.15 9.31 -3.89
N VAL A 192 -12.96 8.28 -4.71
CA VAL A 192 -11.87 8.16 -5.67
C VAL A 192 -12.36 8.63 -7.05
N ILE A 193 -11.56 9.49 -7.69
CA ILE A 193 -11.85 10.07 -9.00
C ILE A 193 -10.89 9.47 -10.02
N TRP A 194 -11.42 8.78 -11.04
CA TRP A 194 -10.64 8.12 -12.09
C TRP A 194 -9.58 9.03 -12.74
N SER A 195 -10.02 10.13 -13.36
CA SER A 195 -9.13 11.00 -14.15
C SER A 195 -8.06 11.72 -13.32
N LYS A 196 -8.22 11.78 -12.00
CA LYS A 196 -7.30 12.48 -11.10
C LYS A 196 -6.45 11.51 -10.27
N ASP A 197 -7.10 10.64 -9.51
CA ASP A 197 -6.43 9.80 -8.51
C ASP A 197 -5.79 8.57 -9.18
N PHE A 198 -6.43 7.98 -10.20
CA PHE A 198 -5.87 6.83 -10.91
C PHE A 198 -4.76 7.22 -11.89
N ALA A 199 -4.74 8.48 -12.36
CA ALA A 199 -3.62 9.00 -13.17
C ALA A 199 -2.28 8.95 -12.43
N ALA A 200 -2.27 8.94 -11.09
CA ALA A 200 -1.06 8.73 -10.29
C ALA A 200 -0.55 7.28 -10.31
N VAL A 201 -1.40 6.32 -10.69
CA VAL A 201 -1.04 4.91 -10.90
C VAL A 201 -0.66 4.65 -12.35
N ASP A 202 -1.50 5.06 -13.30
CA ASP A 202 -1.33 4.75 -14.72
C ASP A 202 -1.92 5.86 -15.59
N VAL A 203 -1.12 6.89 -15.84
CA VAL A 203 -1.53 8.06 -16.63
C VAL A 203 -1.78 7.72 -18.10
N GLU A 204 -1.05 6.75 -18.64
CA GLU A 204 -1.18 6.35 -20.04
C GLU A 204 -2.47 5.58 -20.28
N LEU A 205 -2.88 4.71 -19.34
CA LEU A 205 -4.19 4.07 -19.41
C LEU A 205 -5.33 5.11 -19.33
N VAL A 206 -5.23 6.10 -18.43
CA VAL A 206 -6.24 7.17 -18.34
C VAL A 206 -6.39 7.89 -19.68
N LYS A 207 -5.28 8.36 -20.27
CA LYS A 207 -5.27 9.05 -21.57
C LYS A 207 -5.78 8.16 -22.71
N LEU A 208 -5.43 6.87 -22.71
CA LEU A 208 -5.89 5.91 -23.72
C LEU A 208 -7.41 5.77 -23.69
N LEU A 209 -8.01 5.63 -22.50
CA LEU A 209 -9.47 5.50 -22.39
C LEU A 209 -10.20 6.81 -22.74
N GLU A 210 -9.65 7.97 -22.35
CA GLU A 210 -10.19 9.28 -22.73
C GLU A 210 -10.17 9.49 -24.25
N MET A 211 -9.06 9.12 -24.91
CA MET A 211 -8.95 9.12 -26.37
C MET A 211 -9.99 8.18 -26.99
N MET A 212 -10.10 6.94 -26.47
CA MET A 212 -11.03 5.92 -26.95
C MET A 212 -12.49 6.37 -26.85
N GLU A 213 -12.84 7.12 -25.81
CA GLU A 213 -14.20 7.63 -25.67
C GLU A 213 -14.58 8.62 -26.78
N GLY A 214 -13.65 9.53 -27.11
CA GLY A 214 -13.86 10.65 -28.03
C GLY A 214 -13.60 10.39 -29.51
N MET A 215 -12.92 9.29 -29.87
CA MET A 215 -12.61 8.98 -31.26
C MET A 215 -13.83 8.53 -32.08
N ASP A 216 -13.75 8.74 -33.40
CA ASP A 216 -14.74 8.25 -34.36
C ASP A 216 -14.55 6.75 -34.69
N ARG A 217 -15.51 6.19 -35.43
CA ARG A 217 -15.53 4.75 -35.75
C ARG A 217 -14.33 4.35 -36.60
N ASP A 218 -14.00 5.10 -37.64
CA ASP A 218 -12.94 4.73 -38.59
C ASP A 218 -11.60 4.72 -37.88
N THR A 219 -11.36 5.73 -37.02
CA THR A 219 -10.17 5.82 -36.16
C THR A 219 -10.10 4.67 -35.14
N PHE A 220 -11.21 4.32 -34.49
CA PHE A 220 -11.26 3.19 -33.55
C PHE A 220 -10.98 1.85 -34.24
N GLU A 221 -11.62 1.58 -35.37
CA GLU A 221 -11.45 0.34 -36.13
C GLU A 221 -10.02 0.20 -36.66
N PHE A 222 -9.42 1.31 -37.09
CA PHE A 222 -8.02 1.35 -37.52
C PHE A 222 -7.04 1.02 -36.39
N MET A 223 -7.24 1.55 -35.17
CA MET A 223 -6.33 1.34 -34.04
C MET A 223 -6.58 0.05 -33.27
N PHE A 224 -7.84 -0.39 -33.15
CA PHE A 224 -8.23 -1.44 -32.19
C PHE A 224 -9.04 -2.59 -32.79
N GLY A 225 -9.60 -2.44 -34.00
CA GLY A 225 -10.76 -3.21 -34.49
C GLY A 225 -10.60 -4.74 -34.56
N LYS A 226 -9.41 -5.28 -34.32
CA LYS A 226 -9.15 -6.74 -34.28
C LYS A 226 -8.22 -7.20 -33.15
N GLU A 227 -7.71 -6.27 -32.36
CA GLU A 227 -6.70 -6.57 -31.33
C GLU A 227 -7.25 -6.35 -29.92
N LEU A 228 -8.17 -5.38 -29.76
CA LEU A 228 -8.73 -5.07 -28.47
C LEU A 228 -9.80 -6.09 -28.08
N THR A 229 -9.51 -6.85 -27.02
CA THR A 229 -10.43 -7.83 -26.44
C THR A 229 -10.93 -7.34 -25.08
N TYR A 230 -11.94 -7.99 -24.51
CA TYR A 230 -12.43 -7.69 -23.16
C TYR A 230 -11.48 -8.21 -22.08
N THR A 231 -10.24 -7.76 -22.12
CA THR A 231 -9.20 -8.07 -21.15
C THR A 231 -8.49 -6.79 -20.71
N VAL A 232 -7.87 -6.83 -19.53
CA VAL A 232 -7.03 -5.74 -19.03
C VAL A 232 -5.84 -6.33 -18.29
N VAL A 233 -4.69 -5.65 -18.37
CA VAL A 233 -3.51 -5.95 -17.56
C VAL A 233 -3.60 -5.19 -16.24
N LEU A 234 -3.51 -5.90 -15.12
CA LEU A 234 -3.47 -5.35 -13.78
C LEU A 234 -2.05 -4.85 -13.41
N SER A 235 -1.92 -4.19 -12.26
CA SER A 235 -0.65 -3.57 -11.86
C SER A 235 0.44 -4.56 -11.47
N ASP A 236 0.08 -5.81 -11.23
CA ASP A 236 0.99 -6.94 -11.02
C ASP A 236 1.29 -7.73 -12.31
N GLN A 237 0.92 -7.16 -13.47
CA GLN A 237 1.11 -7.72 -14.81
C GLN A 237 0.22 -8.93 -15.16
N HIS A 238 -0.74 -9.31 -14.31
CA HIS A 238 -1.70 -10.36 -14.67
C HIS A 238 -2.78 -9.82 -15.61
N VAL A 239 -3.15 -10.65 -16.60
CA VAL A 239 -4.26 -10.36 -17.50
C VAL A 239 -5.55 -10.92 -16.89
N VAL A 240 -6.58 -10.09 -16.81
CA VAL A 240 -7.91 -10.51 -16.35
C VAL A 240 -8.95 -10.26 -17.43
N GLU A 241 -9.94 -11.15 -17.52
CA GLU A 241 -11.08 -10.98 -18.40
C GLU A 241 -12.14 -10.07 -17.74
N LEU A 242 -12.64 -9.10 -18.49
CA LEU A 242 -13.66 -8.14 -18.02
C LEU A 242 -15.08 -8.71 -18.11
N ILE A 243 -15.27 -9.71 -18.98
CA ILE A 243 -16.51 -10.47 -19.18
C ILE A 243 -16.16 -11.96 -19.35
N PRO A 244 -17.11 -12.88 -19.18
CA PRO A 244 -16.87 -14.30 -19.48
C PRO A 244 -16.40 -14.52 -20.92
N ASN A 245 -15.30 -15.25 -21.11
CA ASN A 245 -14.69 -15.49 -22.42
C ASN A 245 -14.24 -14.18 -23.10
N GLY A 246 -13.82 -13.21 -22.29
CA GLY A 246 -13.43 -11.88 -22.73
C GLY A 246 -12.19 -11.88 -23.63
N SER A 247 -11.26 -12.79 -23.41
CA SER A 247 -10.06 -12.96 -24.24
C SER A 247 -10.35 -13.31 -25.71
N ASN A 248 -11.51 -13.92 -25.98
CA ASN A 248 -11.94 -14.29 -27.33
C ASN A 248 -13.01 -13.36 -27.90
N THR A 249 -13.36 -12.29 -27.16
CA THR A 249 -14.40 -11.34 -27.56
C THR A 249 -13.77 -10.01 -27.91
N VAL A 250 -13.87 -9.60 -29.18
CA VAL A 250 -13.34 -8.32 -29.67
C VAL A 250 -14.28 -7.18 -29.27
N VAL A 251 -13.71 -6.07 -28.81
CA VAL A 251 -14.45 -4.86 -28.47
C VAL A 251 -14.83 -4.12 -29.75
N ARG A 252 -16.13 -3.87 -29.95
CA ARG A 252 -16.63 -3.09 -31.08
C ARG A 252 -16.72 -1.63 -30.71
N TYR A 253 -16.73 -0.75 -31.72
CA TYR A 253 -16.83 0.70 -31.50
C TYR A 253 -18.07 1.10 -30.67
N GLU A 254 -19.17 0.39 -30.88
CA GLU A 254 -20.46 0.56 -30.21
C GLU A 254 -20.37 0.22 -28.72
N ASP A 255 -19.52 -0.74 -28.36
CA ASP A 255 -19.37 -1.23 -27.00
C ASP A 255 -18.22 -0.56 -26.24
N ARG A 256 -17.44 0.32 -26.89
CA ARG A 256 -16.25 0.94 -26.31
C ARG A 256 -16.50 1.63 -24.97
N LYS A 257 -17.67 2.26 -24.80
CA LYS A 257 -18.03 2.94 -23.54
C LYS A 257 -18.24 1.96 -22.40
N GLU A 258 -18.83 0.80 -22.69
CA GLU A 258 -18.97 -0.27 -21.70
C GLU A 258 -17.63 -0.90 -21.39
N PHE A 259 -16.78 -1.13 -22.40
CA PHE A 259 -15.41 -1.57 -22.20
C PHE A 259 -14.62 -0.62 -21.28
N ILE A 260 -14.65 0.69 -21.55
CA ILE A 260 -14.02 1.72 -20.71
C ILE A 260 -14.52 1.60 -19.27
N ARG A 261 -15.84 1.52 -19.06
CA ARG A 261 -16.44 1.39 -17.73
C ARG A 261 -15.96 0.12 -17.00
N LEU A 262 -15.86 -1.01 -17.70
CA LEU A 262 -15.38 -2.27 -17.15
C LEU A 262 -13.89 -2.20 -16.77
N VAL A 263 -13.05 -1.61 -17.63
CA VAL A 263 -11.63 -1.38 -17.34
C VAL A 263 -11.48 -0.48 -16.11
N GLN A 264 -12.18 0.65 -16.07
CA GLN A 264 -12.14 1.57 -14.93
C GLN A 264 -12.51 0.87 -13.63
N LYS A 265 -13.60 0.10 -13.63
CA LYS A 265 -14.03 -0.66 -12.46
C LYS A 265 -12.98 -1.69 -12.04
N ALA A 266 -12.50 -2.52 -12.97
CA ALA A 266 -11.53 -3.56 -12.68
C ALA A 266 -10.23 -2.99 -12.08
N ARG A 267 -9.74 -1.87 -12.63
CA ARG A 267 -8.49 -1.24 -12.19
C ARG A 267 -8.64 -0.47 -10.88
N LEU A 268 -9.78 0.18 -10.62
CA LEU A 268 -10.03 0.86 -9.35
C LEU A 268 -10.26 -0.12 -8.19
N GLU A 269 -10.83 -1.30 -8.49
CA GLU A 269 -11.13 -2.32 -7.48
C GLU A 269 -10.07 -3.43 -7.37
N GLU A 270 -8.96 -3.33 -8.12
CA GLU A 270 -8.01 -4.44 -8.26
C GLU A 270 -7.41 -4.93 -6.93
N SER A 271 -7.18 -4.00 -5.99
CA SER A 271 -6.58 -4.30 -4.68
C SER A 271 -7.55 -4.15 -3.51
N LYS A 272 -8.87 -4.22 -3.78
CA LYS A 272 -9.93 -4.01 -2.78
C LYS A 272 -9.93 -5.02 -1.63
N GLU A 273 -9.37 -6.21 -1.82
CA GLU A 273 -9.26 -7.21 -0.73
C GLU A 273 -8.07 -6.91 0.18
N GLN A 274 -7.04 -6.24 -0.32
CA GLN A 274 -5.83 -5.89 0.42
C GLN A 274 -5.97 -4.58 1.22
N VAL A 275 -6.88 -3.70 0.80
CA VAL A 275 -7.19 -2.39 1.41
C VAL A 275 -8.39 -2.50 2.35
#